data_AF-A0A388TGP6-F1
#
_entry.id   AF-A0A388TGP6-F1
#
_cell.length_a   1.000
_cell.length_b   1.000
_cell.length_c   1.000
_cell.angle_alpha   90.00
_cell.angle_beta   90.00
_cell.angle_gamma   90.00
#
_symmetry.space_group_name_H-M   'P 1'
#
loop_
_entity.id
_entity.type
_entity.pdbx_description
1 polymer ?
#
loop_
_entity_poly.entity_id
_entity_poly.type
_entity_poly.pdbx_seq_one_letter_code
_entity_poly.pdbx_strand_id
1 'polypeptide(L)'
;MRSFWQDLRRMPHHVYKKVMDRVYNVLMYGTMVVILFPIFWMIFNSFMSNNDIVQGKIFFQRAPHNVLFTQEVGDKLLVGTRDGSVNYLSRADGRLLQRRTFRTSNTNYAADDKYIWLSSADKGLIRVDKETFAVKKVKVNWQAKLDFNKISKTLLTLDPERGRVWLTLGYLDYDQIFEFDRETLEIKNTYNILAHLPDFFDKFSIGNIHYHGGKLYVATNLGVVLLDSRTLTPENIIKHPDFENSDIRYLDYDDETGVLYMNSFSRVYAYRNGVLRAIYSTAERENFEQIGCLTVGQHGIILGMGSGFSSITKDGRLLQEVNVPLFDNVDKRGRLINKGVYVHADVNYADVLGEKVYVSTSAGRVALYNLQTNEVEKTYLMNRPGYFNIFWRNYIDLFYNIDFGLYVRNSFVICGLTAFFAMILATITAYALVRFRFPGNRFLSTAVLSTQMIPGVMMLIPVYIMFIKITEFTGIPMKGTVAGLVFIYAAFFLPFSIWILRGFFASIPLALEEAATLDGCTPFQIFYKIALPLSMPGIVATGIYIFLQAWDELVFAWVLTSASTMTIPVGIRLFVGNFQNRYDLLMAASTVATVPVMIMFVLLQKQIVSGLTSGAVKD
;
A
#
# COMPACT_ATOMS: atom_id res chain seq x y z
N MET A 1 38.97 23.96 9.23
CA MET A 1 38.54 23.93 7.80
C MET A 1 39.24 24.97 6.94
N ARG A 2 39.30 26.27 7.29
CA ARG A 2 39.98 27.29 6.46
C ARG A 2 41.49 27.04 6.24
N SER A 3 42.22 26.56 7.23
CA SER A 3 43.66 26.23 7.13
C SER A 3 43.92 25.10 6.12
N PHE A 4 43.15 24.02 6.19
CA PHE A 4 43.22 22.87 5.27
C PHE A 4 43.10 23.29 3.80
N TRP A 5 42.17 24.19 3.46
CA TRP A 5 41.98 24.68 2.09
C TRP A 5 43.13 25.59 1.61
N GLN A 6 43.78 26.32 2.51
CA GLN A 6 44.94 27.14 2.19
C GLN A 6 46.18 26.28 1.92
N ASP A 7 46.39 25.23 2.70
CA ASP A 7 47.49 24.28 2.50
C ASP A 7 47.31 23.45 1.22
N LEU A 8 46.07 23.06 0.90
CA LEU A 8 45.76 22.34 -0.34
C LEU A 8 46.13 23.15 -1.60
N ARG A 9 45.84 24.46 -1.60
CA ARG A 9 46.14 25.36 -2.73
C ARG A 9 47.64 25.61 -2.92
N ARG A 10 48.47 25.33 -1.91
CA ARG A 10 49.92 25.47 -1.97
C ARG A 10 50.62 24.21 -2.49
N MET A 11 49.89 23.10 -2.67
CA MET A 11 50.45 21.86 -3.20
C MET A 11 50.76 21.96 -4.71
N PRO A 12 51.68 21.11 -5.23
CA PRO A 12 51.93 21.01 -6.66
C PRO A 12 50.63 20.72 -7.44
N HIS A 13 50.46 21.35 -8.61
CA HIS A 13 49.21 21.32 -9.37
C HIS A 13 48.68 19.90 -9.63
N HIS A 14 49.58 18.93 -9.88
CA HIS A 14 49.20 17.53 -10.09
C HIS A 14 48.62 16.86 -8.82
N VAL A 15 49.14 17.20 -7.63
CA VAL A 15 48.62 16.70 -6.34
C VAL A 15 47.29 17.37 -6.04
N TYR A 16 47.21 18.70 -6.19
CA TYR A 16 45.98 19.46 -5.99
C TYR A 16 44.85 18.93 -6.89
N LYS A 17 45.11 18.75 -8.19
CA LYS A 17 44.14 18.20 -9.14
C LYS A 17 43.68 16.80 -8.75
N LYS A 18 44.60 15.89 -8.42
CA LYS A 18 44.28 14.52 -8.00
C LYS A 18 43.45 14.46 -6.71
N VAL A 19 43.74 15.34 -5.75
CA VAL A 19 42.95 15.46 -4.51
C VAL A 19 41.57 16.04 -4.81
N MET A 20 41.49 17.11 -5.60
CA MET A 20 40.22 17.72 -5.99
C MET A 20 39.33 16.75 -6.77
N ASP A 21 39.86 16.04 -7.77
CA ASP A 21 39.12 15.02 -8.54
C ASP A 21 38.55 13.95 -7.62
N ARG A 22 39.31 13.52 -6.60
CA ARG A 22 38.84 12.55 -5.61
C ARG A 22 37.74 13.14 -4.71
N VAL A 23 37.86 14.39 -4.29
CA VAL A 23 36.80 15.10 -3.54
C VAL A 23 35.52 15.24 -4.39
N TYR A 24 35.64 15.65 -5.65
CA TYR A 24 34.52 15.73 -6.59
C TYR A 24 33.84 14.39 -6.76
N ASN A 25 34.61 13.31 -6.98
CA ASN A 25 34.06 11.97 -7.10
C ASN A 25 33.33 11.53 -5.83
N VAL A 26 33.90 11.74 -4.65
CA VAL A 26 33.24 11.38 -3.38
C VAL A 26 31.94 12.17 -3.19
N LEU A 27 31.94 13.48 -3.46
CA LEU A 27 30.75 14.30 -3.38
C LEU A 27 29.69 13.86 -4.39
N MET A 28 30.08 13.61 -5.63
CA MET A 28 29.19 13.14 -6.70
C MET A 28 28.58 11.77 -6.38
N TYR A 29 29.37 10.80 -5.92
CA TYR A 29 28.82 9.51 -5.51
C TYR A 29 27.93 9.63 -4.27
N GLY A 30 28.31 10.47 -3.31
CA GLY A 30 27.50 10.76 -2.13
C GLY A 30 26.14 11.35 -2.50
N THR A 31 26.10 12.33 -3.40
CA THR A 31 24.83 12.92 -3.87
C THR A 31 24.02 11.92 -4.69
N MET A 32 24.65 11.13 -5.56
CA MET A 32 23.96 10.06 -6.29
C MET A 32 23.31 9.05 -5.35
N VAL A 33 23.99 8.63 -4.28
CA VAL A 33 23.41 7.70 -3.29
C VAL A 33 22.23 8.35 -2.58
N VAL A 34 22.34 9.60 -2.15
CA VAL A 34 21.22 10.31 -1.47
C VAL A 34 20.00 10.47 -2.38
N ILE A 35 20.20 10.70 -3.68
CA ILE A 35 19.12 10.86 -4.66
C ILE A 35 18.50 9.51 -5.06
N LEU A 36 19.32 8.49 -5.27
CA LEU A 36 18.85 7.18 -5.75
C LEU A 36 18.33 6.29 -4.63
N PHE A 37 18.78 6.50 -3.38
CA PHE A 37 18.37 5.67 -2.25
C PHE A 37 16.85 5.69 -2.01
N PRO A 38 16.14 6.84 -1.99
CA PRO A 38 14.68 6.86 -1.86
C PRO A 38 13.95 6.12 -2.99
N ILE A 39 14.45 6.24 -4.23
CA ILE A 39 13.87 5.57 -5.40
C ILE A 39 14.04 4.06 -5.27
N PHE A 40 15.25 3.60 -4.93
CA PHE A 40 15.53 2.20 -4.66
C PHE A 40 14.65 1.70 -3.51
N TRP A 41 14.65 2.42 -2.38
CA TRP A 41 13.83 2.10 -1.22
C TRP A 41 12.36 1.93 -1.59
N MET A 42 11.80 2.85 -2.37
CA MET A 42 10.43 2.81 -2.87
C MET A 42 10.18 1.58 -3.77
N ILE A 43 11.06 1.32 -4.73
CA ILE A 43 10.95 0.16 -5.66
C ILE A 43 11.02 -1.17 -4.91
N PHE A 44 11.80 -1.26 -3.84
CA PHE A 44 11.87 -2.49 -3.06
C PHE A 44 10.64 -2.65 -2.15
N ASN A 45 10.20 -1.58 -1.50
CA ASN A 45 9.01 -1.62 -0.65
C ASN A 45 7.71 -1.86 -1.44
N SER A 46 7.67 -1.55 -2.74
CA SER A 46 6.50 -1.88 -3.59
C SER A 46 6.19 -3.37 -3.67
N PHE A 47 7.16 -4.23 -3.33
CA PHE A 47 7.01 -5.68 -3.29
C PHE A 47 6.77 -6.23 -1.88
N MET A 48 6.56 -5.37 -0.88
CA MET A 48 6.30 -5.76 0.51
C MET A 48 4.81 -5.66 0.85
N SER A 49 4.38 -6.35 1.90
CA SER A 49 3.02 -6.18 2.41
C SER A 49 2.88 -4.86 3.18
N ASN A 50 1.68 -4.30 3.24
CA ASN A 50 1.42 -3.05 3.97
C ASN A 50 1.87 -3.15 5.44
N ASN A 51 1.59 -4.28 6.09
CA ASN A 51 1.98 -4.52 7.49
C ASN A 51 3.50 -4.55 7.67
N ASP A 52 4.24 -5.11 6.72
CA ASP A 52 5.71 -5.14 6.81
C ASP A 52 6.30 -3.73 6.69
N ILE A 53 5.75 -2.89 5.82
CA ILE A 53 6.18 -1.49 5.65
C ILE A 53 5.86 -0.67 6.91
N VAL A 54 4.66 -0.80 7.47
CA VAL A 54 4.23 -0.10 8.69
C VAL A 54 5.09 -0.49 9.90
N GLN A 55 5.47 -1.77 10.01
CA GLN A 55 6.37 -2.26 11.05
C GLN A 55 7.83 -1.83 10.85
N GLY A 56 8.12 -1.03 9.81
CA GLY A 56 9.47 -0.55 9.51
C GLY A 56 10.41 -1.67 9.07
N LYS A 57 9.88 -2.79 8.55
CA LYS A 57 10.73 -3.87 8.06
C LYS A 57 11.47 -3.40 6.83
N ILE A 58 12.75 -3.73 6.78
CA ILE A 58 13.56 -3.54 5.58
C ILE A 58 13.22 -4.67 4.61
N PHE A 59 13.20 -4.42 3.31
CA PHE A 59 12.98 -5.44 2.27
C PHE A 59 13.80 -6.73 2.54
N PHE A 60 15.09 -6.60 2.85
CA PHE A 60 15.99 -7.72 3.15
C PHE A 60 15.78 -8.37 4.54
N GLN A 61 14.95 -7.78 5.40
CA GLN A 61 14.64 -8.29 6.71
C GLN A 61 13.66 -9.44 6.61
N ARG A 62 14.14 -10.63 6.96
CA ARG A 62 13.32 -11.84 7.00
C ARG A 62 12.27 -11.69 8.10
N ALA A 63 11.00 -11.61 7.71
CA ALA A 63 9.92 -11.49 8.69
C ALA A 63 9.89 -12.74 9.59
N PRO A 64 9.75 -12.59 10.92
CA PRO A 64 9.37 -13.70 11.76
C PRO A 64 8.02 -14.25 11.27
N HIS A 65 7.87 -15.57 11.32
CA HIS A 65 6.68 -16.23 10.81
C HIS A 65 5.48 -15.91 11.70
N ASN A 66 4.60 -15.00 11.26
CA ASN A 66 3.38 -14.70 12.01
C ASN A 66 2.58 -16.00 12.26
N VAL A 67 2.33 -16.32 13.53
CA VAL A 67 1.59 -17.52 13.92
C VAL A 67 0.09 -17.19 13.87
N LEU A 68 -0.63 -17.94 13.04
CA LEU A 68 -2.05 -17.74 12.81
C LEU A 68 -2.93 -18.81 13.48
N PHE A 69 -2.32 -19.90 13.93
CA PHE A 69 -3.03 -21.05 14.46
C PHE A 69 -2.14 -21.85 15.41
N THR A 70 -2.71 -22.30 16.52
CA THR A 70 -2.05 -23.18 17.49
C THR A 70 -3.03 -24.20 18.05
N GLN A 71 -2.60 -25.45 18.21
CA GLN A 71 -3.41 -26.50 18.82
C GLN A 71 -2.54 -27.58 19.48
N GLU A 72 -3.01 -28.15 20.58
CA GLU A 72 -2.35 -29.30 21.20
C GLU A 72 -2.64 -30.60 20.43
N VAL A 73 -1.61 -31.43 20.23
CA VAL A 73 -1.71 -32.76 19.64
C VAL A 73 -0.81 -33.70 20.44
N GLY A 74 -1.35 -34.28 21.53
CA GLY A 74 -0.60 -35.13 22.44
C GLY A 74 0.58 -34.40 23.10
N ASP A 75 1.79 -34.92 22.93
CA ASP A 75 3.05 -34.34 23.42
C ASP A 75 3.62 -33.23 22.50
N LYS A 76 2.91 -32.91 21.42
CA LYS A 76 3.31 -31.92 20.41
C LYS A 76 2.38 -30.73 20.42
N LEU A 77 2.93 -29.57 20.10
CA LEU A 77 2.21 -28.34 19.83
C LEU A 77 2.24 -28.12 18.32
N LEU A 78 1.05 -28.11 17.71
CA LEU A 78 0.88 -27.81 16.32
C LEU A 78 0.80 -26.30 16.13
N VAL A 79 1.57 -25.77 15.19
CA VAL A 79 1.64 -24.33 14.93
C VAL A 79 1.57 -24.05 13.43
N GLY A 80 0.54 -23.30 13.03
CA GLY A 80 0.32 -22.80 11.68
C GLY A 80 0.80 -21.36 11.53
N THR A 81 1.55 -21.08 10.46
CA THR A 81 2.13 -19.75 10.20
C THR A 81 1.61 -19.12 8.91
N ARG A 82 1.71 -17.79 8.79
CA ARG A 82 1.21 -16.99 7.66
C ARG A 82 1.76 -17.40 6.29
N ASP A 83 2.96 -17.96 6.24
CA ASP A 83 3.58 -18.50 5.00
C ASP A 83 3.08 -19.91 4.62
N GLY A 84 2.05 -20.41 5.32
CA GLY A 84 1.53 -21.75 5.09
C GLY A 84 2.42 -22.84 5.63
N SER A 85 3.22 -22.58 6.69
CA SER A 85 3.94 -23.66 7.33
C SER A 85 3.11 -24.31 8.43
N VAL A 86 3.08 -25.64 8.40
CA VAL A 86 2.57 -26.49 9.46
C VAL A 86 3.78 -27.04 10.22
N ASN A 87 3.82 -26.80 11.54
CA ASN A 87 4.98 -27.08 12.37
C ASN A 87 4.54 -27.86 13.61
N TYR A 88 5.24 -28.96 13.92
CA TYR A 88 5.15 -29.62 15.22
C TYR A 88 6.32 -29.21 16.09
N LEU A 89 6.02 -28.57 17.22
CA LEU A 89 6.97 -28.29 18.29
C LEU A 89 6.77 -29.32 19.41
N SER A 90 7.84 -29.74 20.07
CA SER A 90 7.70 -30.52 21.31
C SER A 90 7.15 -29.63 22.41
N ARG A 91 6.12 -30.08 23.14
CA ARG A 91 5.64 -29.37 24.33
C ARG A 91 6.64 -29.42 25.48
N ALA A 92 7.57 -30.37 25.49
CA ALA A 92 8.55 -30.55 26.57
C ALA A 92 9.71 -29.54 26.52
N ASP A 93 10.25 -29.24 25.33
CA ASP A 93 11.43 -28.36 25.19
C ASP A 93 11.26 -27.27 24.11
N GLY A 94 10.12 -27.23 23.41
CA GLY A 94 9.86 -26.30 22.32
C GLY A 94 10.65 -26.57 21.04
N ARG A 95 11.38 -27.69 20.96
CA ARG A 95 12.14 -28.05 19.76
C ARG A 95 11.20 -28.37 18.61
N LEU A 96 11.51 -27.86 17.43
CA LEU A 96 10.80 -28.24 16.21
C LEU A 96 11.08 -29.71 15.88
N LEU A 97 10.03 -30.52 15.90
CA LEU A 97 10.03 -31.93 15.59
C LEU A 97 9.85 -32.17 14.09
N GLN A 98 8.86 -31.51 13.49
CA GLN A 98 8.50 -31.70 12.09
C GLN A 98 7.99 -30.41 11.46
N ARG A 99 8.27 -30.18 10.18
CA ARG A 99 7.78 -29.02 9.43
C ARG A 99 7.44 -29.37 8.00
N ARG A 100 6.37 -28.75 7.50
CA ARG A 100 6.04 -28.70 6.08
C ARG A 100 5.62 -27.28 5.74
N THR A 101 6.15 -26.73 4.66
CA THR A 101 5.86 -25.35 4.22
C THR A 101 5.33 -25.36 2.80
N PHE A 102 4.27 -24.60 2.56
CA PHE A 102 3.62 -24.52 1.25
C PHE A 102 3.89 -23.21 0.50
N ARG A 103 4.55 -22.23 1.16
CA ARG A 103 4.85 -20.89 0.63
C ARG A 103 3.60 -20.25 0.02
N THR A 104 2.63 -20.00 0.89
CA THR A 104 1.31 -19.51 0.53
C THR A 104 1.15 -18.02 0.79
N SER A 105 0.21 -17.39 0.10
CA SER A 105 -0.32 -16.05 0.39
C SER A 105 -1.73 -16.12 0.96
N ASN A 106 -2.08 -15.12 1.80
CA ASN A 106 -3.40 -14.96 2.43
C ASN A 106 -3.94 -16.25 3.06
N THR A 107 -3.13 -16.79 3.97
CA THR A 107 -3.32 -18.11 4.55
C THR A 107 -4.31 -18.10 5.71
N ASN A 108 -5.21 -19.08 5.77
CA ASN A 108 -6.03 -19.37 6.95
C ASN A 108 -5.95 -20.86 7.32
N TYR A 109 -6.28 -21.19 8.56
CA TYR A 109 -6.20 -22.52 9.13
C TYR A 109 -7.50 -22.92 9.81
N ALA A 110 -7.83 -24.20 9.73
CA ALA A 110 -8.80 -24.84 10.61
C ALA A 110 -8.29 -26.24 10.95
N ALA A 111 -8.76 -26.85 12.02
CA ALA A 111 -8.36 -28.21 12.36
C ALA A 111 -9.51 -29.00 12.99
N ASP A 112 -9.51 -30.30 12.70
CA ASP A 112 -10.38 -31.30 13.32
C ASP A 112 -9.50 -32.37 13.98
N ASP A 113 -10.09 -33.42 14.55
CA ASP A 113 -9.32 -34.45 15.28
C ASP A 113 -8.21 -35.11 14.45
N LYS A 114 -8.40 -35.24 13.13
CA LYS A 114 -7.52 -36.01 12.24
C LYS A 114 -6.68 -35.14 11.32
N TYR A 115 -7.23 -34.03 10.84
CA TYR A 115 -6.67 -33.22 9.78
C TYR A 115 -6.48 -31.77 10.19
N ILE A 116 -5.54 -31.12 9.52
CA ILE A 116 -5.30 -29.69 9.52
C ILE A 116 -5.62 -29.20 8.12
N TRP A 117 -6.45 -28.18 8.06
CA TRP A 117 -6.91 -27.55 6.84
C TRP A 117 -6.22 -26.21 6.68
N LEU A 118 -5.76 -25.95 5.46
CA LEU A 118 -5.12 -24.71 5.08
C LEU A 118 -5.79 -24.17 3.83
N SER A 119 -6.19 -22.91 3.88
CA SER A 119 -6.61 -22.17 2.69
C SER A 119 -5.56 -21.16 2.32
N SER A 120 -5.45 -20.92 1.02
CA SER A 120 -4.48 -19.99 0.47
C SER A 120 -4.99 -19.42 -0.85
N ALA A 121 -4.74 -18.12 -1.06
CA ALA A 121 -5.14 -17.45 -2.29
C ALA A 121 -4.46 -18.04 -3.53
N ASP A 122 -3.18 -18.42 -3.43
CA ASP A 122 -2.38 -18.91 -4.57
C ASP A 122 -2.30 -20.45 -4.65
N LYS A 123 -2.56 -21.17 -3.55
CA LYS A 123 -2.48 -22.65 -3.51
C LYS A 123 -3.81 -23.37 -3.34
N GLY A 124 -4.91 -22.68 -3.04
CA GLY A 124 -6.22 -23.29 -2.85
C GLY A 124 -6.36 -23.97 -1.47
N LEU A 125 -7.02 -25.13 -1.45
CA LEU A 125 -7.27 -25.90 -0.22
C LEU A 125 -6.22 -27.01 -0.06
N ILE A 126 -5.62 -27.10 1.12
CA ILE A 126 -4.64 -28.12 1.48
C ILE A 126 -5.09 -28.80 2.77
N ARG A 127 -5.11 -30.14 2.75
CA ARG A 127 -5.35 -30.99 3.90
C ARG A 127 -4.04 -31.66 4.30
N VAL A 128 -3.71 -31.59 5.58
CA VAL A 128 -2.55 -32.25 6.19
C VAL A 128 -3.03 -33.21 7.26
N ASP A 129 -2.62 -34.46 7.19
CA ASP A 129 -2.90 -35.47 8.22
C ASP A 129 -2.05 -35.23 9.46
N LYS A 130 -2.65 -35.22 10.66
CA LYS A 130 -1.95 -34.90 11.92
C LYS A 130 -0.95 -35.98 12.33
N GLU A 131 -1.23 -37.24 12.04
CA GLU A 131 -0.38 -38.36 12.45
C GLU A 131 0.74 -38.63 11.44
N THR A 132 0.36 -38.76 10.17
CA THR A 132 1.28 -39.16 9.08
C THR A 132 1.95 -37.97 8.42
N PHE A 133 1.42 -36.74 8.59
CA PHE A 133 1.84 -35.54 7.87
C PHE A 133 1.68 -35.65 6.34
N ALA A 134 0.88 -36.63 5.89
CA ALA A 134 0.49 -36.80 4.51
C ALA A 134 -0.31 -35.58 4.03
N VAL A 135 -0.15 -35.20 2.76
CA VAL A 135 -0.77 -34.00 2.21
C VAL A 135 -1.59 -34.34 0.99
N LYS A 136 -2.81 -33.81 0.97
CA LYS A 136 -3.67 -33.75 -0.20
C LYS A 136 -3.98 -32.27 -0.47
N LYS A 137 -3.89 -31.84 -1.72
CA LYS A 137 -4.12 -30.44 -2.11
C LYS A 137 -5.02 -30.37 -3.32
N VAL A 138 -5.90 -29.37 -3.35
CA VAL A 138 -6.76 -29.07 -4.49
C VAL A 138 -6.59 -27.61 -4.87
N LYS A 139 -6.21 -27.42 -6.13
CA LYS A 139 -6.19 -26.11 -6.77
C LYS A 139 -7.60 -25.71 -7.15
N VAL A 140 -8.28 -25.03 -6.22
CA VAL A 140 -9.67 -24.57 -6.37
C VAL A 140 -9.86 -23.76 -7.65
N ASN A 141 -8.83 -23.00 -8.04
CA ASN A 141 -8.84 -22.20 -9.27
C ASN A 141 -8.93 -23.00 -10.57
N TRP A 142 -8.38 -24.21 -10.62
CA TRP A 142 -8.45 -25.05 -11.82
C TRP A 142 -9.83 -25.68 -11.97
N GLN A 143 -10.50 -25.99 -10.85
CA GLN A 143 -11.85 -26.53 -10.84
C GLN A 143 -12.91 -25.44 -11.09
N ALA A 144 -12.71 -24.24 -10.52
CA ALA A 144 -13.66 -23.13 -10.58
C ALA A 144 -13.30 -22.04 -11.61
N LYS A 145 -12.24 -22.20 -12.41
CA LYS A 145 -11.72 -21.23 -13.41
C LYS A 145 -11.50 -19.81 -12.84
N LEU A 146 -10.94 -19.75 -11.66
CA LEU A 146 -10.72 -18.51 -10.90
C LEU A 146 -9.34 -17.88 -11.18
N ASP A 147 -9.28 -16.55 -11.30
CA ASP A 147 -8.03 -15.79 -11.40
C ASP A 147 -7.39 -15.56 -10.02
N PHE A 148 -6.30 -16.27 -9.74
CA PHE A 148 -5.61 -16.25 -8.45
C PHE A 148 -5.18 -14.86 -7.99
N ASN A 149 -4.96 -13.93 -8.94
CA ASN A 149 -4.48 -12.59 -8.62
C ASN A 149 -5.53 -11.72 -7.91
N LYS A 150 -6.81 -12.08 -8.05
CA LYS A 150 -7.92 -11.30 -7.51
C LYS A 150 -8.37 -11.74 -6.11
N ILE A 151 -7.88 -12.88 -5.59
CA ILE A 151 -8.31 -13.44 -4.30
C ILE A 151 -7.67 -12.71 -3.12
N SER A 152 -8.30 -11.68 -2.55
CA SER A 152 -7.78 -10.80 -1.48
C SER A 152 -7.74 -11.44 -0.10
N LYS A 153 -8.60 -12.43 0.16
CA LYS A 153 -8.72 -13.09 1.45
C LYS A 153 -9.11 -14.55 1.28
N THR A 154 -8.70 -15.40 2.23
CA THR A 154 -9.27 -16.76 2.37
C THR A 154 -9.72 -17.00 3.81
N LEU A 155 -10.85 -17.71 3.95
CA LEU A 155 -11.39 -18.10 5.25
C LEU A 155 -11.78 -19.57 5.23
N LEU A 156 -11.71 -20.22 6.38
CA LEU A 156 -12.08 -21.62 6.55
C LEU A 156 -12.98 -21.80 7.75
N THR A 157 -13.99 -22.65 7.59
CA THR A 157 -14.70 -23.24 8.73
C THR A 157 -15.04 -24.70 8.42
N LEU A 158 -15.22 -25.50 9.46
CA LEU A 158 -15.44 -26.94 9.37
C LEU A 158 -16.88 -27.25 9.76
N ASP A 159 -17.51 -28.16 9.03
CA ASP A 159 -18.81 -28.73 9.33
C ASP A 159 -18.58 -30.22 9.68
N PRO A 160 -18.34 -30.51 10.97
CA PRO A 160 -18.04 -31.85 11.42
C PRO A 160 -19.25 -32.80 11.29
N GLU A 161 -20.48 -32.27 11.40
CA GLU A 161 -21.72 -33.06 11.35
C GLU A 161 -21.94 -33.69 9.97
N ARG A 162 -21.61 -32.96 8.90
CA ARG A 162 -21.79 -33.44 7.52
C ARG A 162 -20.49 -33.88 6.85
N GLY A 163 -19.37 -33.78 7.55
CA GLY A 163 -18.05 -34.05 6.98
C GLY A 163 -17.73 -33.10 5.82
N ARG A 164 -17.98 -31.80 6.01
CA ARG A 164 -17.75 -30.76 5.00
C ARG A 164 -16.71 -29.73 5.47
N VAL A 165 -16.06 -29.11 4.50
CA VAL A 165 -15.13 -28.00 4.71
C VAL A 165 -15.59 -26.83 3.87
N TRP A 166 -15.84 -25.70 4.54
CA TRP A 166 -16.27 -24.48 3.90
C TRP A 166 -15.07 -23.58 3.68
N LEU A 167 -14.79 -23.26 2.41
CA LEU A 167 -13.74 -22.35 2.01
C LEU A 167 -14.37 -21.09 1.40
N THR A 168 -14.09 -19.94 1.99
CA THR A 168 -14.44 -18.66 1.38
C THR A 168 -13.22 -18.09 0.70
N LEU A 169 -13.37 -17.73 -0.58
CA LEU A 169 -12.40 -16.96 -1.34
C LEU A 169 -12.98 -15.57 -1.57
N GLY A 170 -12.40 -14.57 -0.91
CA GLY A 170 -12.77 -13.19 -1.14
C GLY A 170 -12.11 -12.67 -2.40
N TYR A 171 -12.92 -12.28 -3.38
CA TYR A 171 -12.52 -11.57 -4.58
C TYR A 171 -12.79 -10.07 -4.39
N LEU A 172 -12.09 -9.23 -5.15
CA LEU A 172 -12.57 -7.86 -5.34
C LEU A 172 -13.87 -7.91 -6.13
N ASP A 173 -14.93 -7.34 -5.55
CA ASP A 173 -16.31 -7.25 -6.07
C ASP A 173 -17.10 -8.57 -6.11
N TYR A 174 -16.59 -9.63 -5.47
CA TYR A 174 -17.26 -10.93 -5.42
C TYR A 174 -16.81 -11.72 -4.18
N ASP A 175 -17.70 -12.37 -3.43
CA ASP A 175 -17.31 -13.31 -2.37
C ASP A 175 -17.89 -14.70 -2.66
N GLN A 176 -17.02 -15.70 -2.91
CA GLN A 176 -17.42 -17.09 -3.16
C GLN A 176 -17.21 -17.96 -1.93
N ILE A 177 -18.24 -18.73 -1.59
CA ILE A 177 -18.18 -19.79 -0.60
C ILE A 177 -18.23 -21.14 -1.32
N PHE A 178 -17.28 -22.01 -1.02
CA PHE A 178 -17.15 -23.34 -1.59
C PHE A 178 -17.37 -24.40 -0.51
N GLU A 179 -18.23 -25.36 -0.79
CA GLU A 179 -18.43 -26.56 0.02
C GLU A 179 -17.54 -27.68 -0.52
N PHE A 180 -16.61 -28.17 0.30
CA PHE A 180 -15.78 -29.32 -0.03
C PHE A 180 -16.17 -30.54 0.77
N ASP A 181 -16.08 -31.70 0.12
CA ASP A 181 -16.07 -32.98 0.83
C ASP A 181 -14.75 -33.17 1.59
N ARG A 182 -14.85 -33.49 2.89
CA ARG A 182 -13.69 -33.61 3.79
C ARG A 182 -12.73 -34.74 3.39
N GLU A 183 -13.19 -35.77 2.69
CA GLU A 183 -12.36 -36.90 2.29
C GLU A 183 -11.85 -36.80 0.85
N THR A 184 -12.75 -36.49 -0.09
CA THR A 184 -12.38 -36.44 -1.49
C THR A 184 -11.70 -35.11 -1.89
N LEU A 185 -11.96 -34.02 -1.16
CA LEU A 185 -11.69 -32.62 -1.56
C LEU A 185 -12.34 -32.22 -2.89
N GLU A 186 -13.45 -32.86 -3.25
CA GLU A 186 -14.29 -32.41 -4.36
C GLU A 186 -15.18 -31.27 -3.91
N ILE A 187 -15.37 -30.29 -4.80
CA ILE A 187 -16.37 -29.24 -4.64
C ILE A 187 -17.75 -29.89 -4.76
N LYS A 188 -18.55 -29.82 -3.71
CA LYS A 188 -19.95 -30.27 -3.69
C LYS A 188 -20.91 -29.14 -4.07
N ASN A 189 -20.60 -27.92 -3.63
CA ASN A 189 -21.42 -26.75 -3.93
C ASN A 189 -20.57 -25.48 -4.00
N THR A 190 -21.04 -24.51 -4.78
CA THR A 190 -20.44 -23.17 -4.88
C THR A 190 -21.55 -22.15 -4.71
N TYR A 191 -21.34 -21.20 -3.81
CA TYR A 191 -22.33 -20.21 -3.44
C TYR A 191 -21.78 -18.80 -3.57
N ASN A 192 -22.51 -17.98 -4.33
CA ASN A 192 -22.29 -16.55 -4.41
C ASN A 192 -23.23 -15.85 -3.45
N ILE A 193 -22.70 -15.38 -2.33
CA ILE A 193 -23.52 -14.71 -1.32
C ILE A 193 -24.12 -13.41 -1.86
N LEU A 194 -23.40 -12.70 -2.73
CA LEU A 194 -23.85 -11.43 -3.28
C LEU A 194 -25.05 -11.56 -4.21
N ALA A 195 -25.17 -12.68 -4.93
CA ALA A 195 -26.29 -12.91 -5.84
C ALA A 195 -27.65 -13.01 -5.13
N HIS A 196 -27.66 -13.19 -3.81
CA HIS A 196 -28.87 -13.41 -3.00
C HIS A 196 -29.06 -12.33 -1.93
N LEU A 197 -28.18 -11.33 -1.90
CA LEU A 197 -28.33 -10.14 -1.10
C LEU A 197 -28.89 -9.02 -1.98
N PRO A 198 -29.83 -8.19 -1.51
CA PRO A 198 -30.43 -7.16 -2.34
C PRO A 198 -29.38 -6.13 -2.80
N ASP A 199 -29.63 -5.48 -3.95
CA ASP A 199 -28.73 -4.60 -4.76
C ASP A 199 -28.16 -3.35 -4.05
N PHE A 200 -28.09 -3.32 -2.71
CA PHE A 200 -27.72 -2.15 -1.91
C PHE A 200 -26.26 -2.11 -1.45
N PHE A 201 -25.40 -3.01 -1.93
CA PHE A 201 -24.04 -3.16 -1.39
C PHE A 201 -22.96 -2.88 -2.43
N ASP A 202 -22.65 -1.59 -2.63
CA ASP A 202 -21.58 -1.13 -3.53
C ASP A 202 -20.17 -1.59 -3.11
N LYS A 203 -19.98 -2.04 -1.86
CA LYS A 203 -18.75 -2.64 -1.33
C LYS A 203 -19.07 -3.70 -0.28
N PHE A 204 -19.13 -4.96 -0.68
CA PHE A 204 -19.33 -6.10 0.21
C PHE A 204 -18.01 -6.86 0.40
N SER A 205 -17.73 -7.29 1.63
CA SER A 205 -16.55 -8.08 1.96
C SER A 205 -16.84 -9.02 3.13
N ILE A 206 -16.53 -10.30 2.97
CA ILE A 206 -16.59 -11.27 4.09
C ILE A 206 -15.38 -11.04 5.02
N GLY A 207 -15.69 -10.76 6.27
CA GLY A 207 -14.76 -10.61 7.39
C GLY A 207 -14.33 -11.96 7.96
N ASN A 208 -15.30 -12.83 8.25
CA ASN A 208 -15.11 -14.14 8.87
C ASN A 208 -16.27 -15.10 8.50
N ILE A 209 -16.08 -16.40 8.73
CA ILE A 209 -17.14 -17.41 8.57
C ILE A 209 -17.02 -18.44 9.69
N HIS A 210 -18.14 -18.79 10.30
CA HIS A 210 -18.21 -19.77 11.37
C HIS A 210 -19.39 -20.71 11.16
N TYR A 211 -19.16 -22.02 11.23
CA TYR A 211 -20.20 -23.04 11.20
C TYR A 211 -20.61 -23.42 12.62
N HIS A 212 -21.91 -23.40 12.92
CA HIS A 212 -22.44 -23.98 14.15
C HIS A 212 -23.91 -24.39 13.96
N GLY A 213 -24.30 -25.57 14.48
CA GLY A 213 -25.69 -26.02 14.58
C GLY A 213 -26.45 -26.05 13.24
N GLY A 214 -25.82 -26.52 12.17
CA GLY A 214 -26.41 -26.54 10.83
C GLY A 214 -26.44 -25.19 10.11
N LYS A 215 -25.87 -24.14 10.68
CA LYS A 215 -25.87 -22.77 10.12
C LYS A 215 -24.45 -22.28 9.83
N LEU A 216 -24.33 -21.46 8.79
CA LEU A 216 -23.14 -20.68 8.48
C LEU A 216 -23.37 -19.22 8.86
N TYR A 217 -22.61 -18.75 9.83
CA TYR A 217 -22.55 -17.36 10.24
C TYR A 217 -21.47 -16.66 9.42
N VAL A 218 -21.88 -15.84 8.47
CA VAL A 218 -20.99 -15.11 7.57
C VAL A 218 -20.89 -13.66 8.04
N ALA A 219 -19.77 -13.32 8.66
CA ALA A 219 -19.47 -11.95 9.06
C ALA A 219 -19.10 -11.12 7.84
N THR A 220 -19.70 -9.94 7.71
CA THR A 220 -19.50 -9.01 6.61
C THR A 220 -19.23 -7.62 7.17
N ASN A 221 -18.80 -6.69 6.32
CA ASN A 221 -18.67 -5.27 6.64
C ASN A 221 -20.02 -4.54 6.85
N LEU A 222 -21.14 -5.27 6.82
CA LEU A 222 -22.51 -4.74 6.87
C LEU A 222 -23.38 -5.47 7.90
N GLY A 223 -22.82 -6.47 8.59
CA GLY A 223 -23.54 -7.35 9.51
C GLY A 223 -23.15 -8.82 9.40
N VAL A 224 -23.87 -9.69 10.11
CA VAL A 224 -23.68 -11.15 10.03
C VAL A 224 -24.87 -11.77 9.31
N VAL A 225 -24.61 -12.44 8.19
CA VAL A 225 -25.62 -13.18 7.42
C VAL A 225 -25.65 -14.62 7.92
N LEU A 226 -26.84 -15.10 8.29
CA LEU A 226 -27.06 -16.48 8.68
C LEU A 226 -27.58 -17.26 7.47
N LEU A 227 -26.81 -18.24 7.02
CA LEU A 227 -27.20 -19.15 5.95
C LEU A 227 -27.51 -20.53 6.54
N ASP A 228 -28.56 -21.17 6.07
CA ASP A 228 -28.73 -22.61 6.28
C ASP A 228 -27.61 -23.35 5.56
N SER A 229 -26.87 -24.23 6.23
CA SER A 229 -25.71 -24.89 5.63
C SER A 229 -26.06 -25.90 4.52
N ARG A 230 -27.30 -26.38 4.46
CA ARG A 230 -27.77 -27.38 3.49
C ARG A 230 -28.28 -26.72 2.22
N THR A 231 -29.11 -25.68 2.36
CA THR A 231 -29.74 -24.99 1.23
C THR A 231 -28.97 -23.75 0.80
N LEU A 232 -28.10 -23.22 1.67
CA LEU A 232 -27.38 -21.95 1.50
C LEU A 232 -28.31 -20.75 1.33
N THR A 233 -29.57 -20.88 1.77
CA THR A 233 -30.53 -19.77 1.75
C THR A 233 -30.32 -18.86 2.97
N PRO A 234 -30.35 -17.53 2.79
CA PRO A 234 -30.29 -16.61 3.92
C PRO A 234 -31.54 -16.72 4.78
N GLU A 235 -31.36 -17.06 6.06
CA GLU A 235 -32.44 -17.14 7.04
C GLU A 235 -32.65 -15.81 7.77
N ASN A 236 -31.55 -15.12 8.10
CA ASN A 236 -31.57 -13.90 8.89
C ASN A 236 -30.31 -13.05 8.63
N ILE A 237 -30.40 -11.74 8.87
CA ILE A 237 -29.26 -10.81 8.80
C ILE A 237 -29.21 -10.03 10.12
N ILE A 238 -28.14 -10.23 10.88
CA ILE A 238 -27.85 -9.47 12.10
C ILE A 238 -27.20 -8.15 11.67
N LYS A 239 -27.86 -7.02 11.97
CA LYS A 239 -27.33 -5.68 11.71
C LYS A 239 -27.15 -4.89 13.01
N HIS A 240 -26.23 -3.94 12.98
CA HIS A 240 -26.00 -2.98 14.06
C HIS A 240 -25.46 -1.68 13.45
N PRO A 241 -25.81 -0.49 13.96
CA PRO A 241 -25.29 0.78 13.44
C PRO A 241 -23.75 0.85 13.42
N ASP A 242 -23.10 0.25 14.41
CA ASP A 242 -21.62 0.19 14.45
C ASP A 242 -21.01 -0.67 13.32
N PHE A 243 -21.76 -1.63 12.76
CA PHE A 243 -21.27 -2.50 11.69
C PHE A 243 -21.18 -1.77 10.35
N GLU A 244 -22.01 -0.75 10.11
CA GLU A 244 -22.06 -0.03 8.82
C GLU A 244 -20.74 0.68 8.46
N ASN A 245 -19.81 0.82 9.41
CA ASN A 245 -18.49 1.42 9.20
C ASN A 245 -17.34 0.59 9.80
N SER A 246 -17.59 -0.66 10.23
CA SER A 246 -16.53 -1.51 10.82
C SER A 246 -16.68 -2.99 10.45
N ASP A 247 -15.59 -3.57 9.94
CA ASP A 247 -15.53 -5.00 9.62
C ASP A 247 -15.74 -5.84 10.88
N ILE A 248 -16.70 -6.77 10.85
CA ILE A 248 -16.79 -7.84 11.85
C ILE A 248 -15.65 -8.81 11.59
N ARG A 249 -14.73 -8.95 12.55
CA ARG A 249 -13.43 -9.60 12.30
C ARG A 249 -13.39 -11.06 12.72
N TYR A 250 -14.01 -11.39 13.85
CA TYR A 250 -14.05 -12.75 14.39
C TYR A 250 -15.46 -13.08 14.89
N LEU A 251 -15.77 -14.37 14.79
CA LEU A 251 -17.00 -14.99 15.24
C LEU A 251 -16.60 -16.23 16.04
N ASP A 252 -17.21 -16.40 17.21
CA ASP A 252 -17.04 -17.61 17.98
C ASP A 252 -18.34 -17.93 18.74
N TYR A 253 -18.70 -19.20 18.79
CA TYR A 253 -19.97 -19.66 19.34
C TYR A 253 -19.74 -20.40 20.66
N ASP A 254 -20.50 -20.02 21.68
CA ASP A 254 -20.46 -20.68 22.98
C ASP A 254 -21.53 -21.76 23.08
N ASP A 255 -21.14 -23.01 22.88
CA ASP A 255 -22.02 -24.18 22.90
C ASP A 255 -22.78 -24.32 24.24
N GLU A 256 -22.19 -23.89 25.35
CA GLU A 256 -22.82 -24.03 26.69
C GLU A 256 -23.96 -23.03 26.90
N THR A 257 -23.80 -21.80 26.40
CA THR A 257 -24.77 -20.71 26.64
C THR A 257 -25.68 -20.43 25.45
N GLY A 258 -25.32 -20.93 24.26
CA GLY A 258 -26.00 -20.67 23.00
C GLY A 258 -25.84 -19.23 22.51
N VAL A 259 -24.71 -18.60 22.85
CA VAL A 259 -24.42 -17.20 22.52
C VAL A 259 -23.37 -17.13 21.42
N LEU A 260 -23.66 -16.36 20.37
CA LEU A 260 -22.67 -16.02 19.35
C LEU A 260 -21.96 -14.73 19.74
N TYR A 261 -20.65 -14.82 19.93
CA TYR A 261 -19.80 -13.67 20.19
C TYR A 261 -19.14 -13.19 18.90
N MET A 262 -19.05 -11.88 18.76
CA MET A 262 -18.45 -11.25 17.58
C MET A 262 -17.77 -9.94 17.96
N ASN A 263 -16.76 -9.54 17.21
CA ASN A 263 -16.09 -8.26 17.45
C ASN A 263 -16.04 -7.39 16.20
N SER A 264 -16.21 -6.09 16.43
CA SER A 264 -15.71 -5.06 15.50
C SER A 264 -14.27 -4.71 15.86
N PHE A 265 -13.77 -3.62 15.30
CA PHE A 265 -12.41 -3.15 15.53
C PHE A 265 -12.12 -2.78 17.01
N SER A 266 -13.13 -2.29 17.74
CA SER A 266 -12.99 -1.81 19.11
C SER A 266 -14.10 -2.25 20.06
N ARG A 267 -15.08 -3.05 19.61
CA ARG A 267 -16.21 -3.49 20.44
C ARG A 267 -16.44 -4.99 20.31
N VAL A 268 -16.99 -5.58 21.36
CA VAL A 268 -17.45 -6.98 21.39
C VAL A 268 -18.96 -6.99 21.60
N TYR A 269 -19.63 -7.87 20.86
CA TYR A 269 -21.07 -8.06 20.87
C TYR A 269 -21.40 -9.51 21.20
N ALA A 270 -22.49 -9.69 21.93
CA ALA A 270 -23.11 -10.97 22.20
C ALA A 270 -24.47 -11.01 21.49
N TYR A 271 -24.72 -12.08 20.73
CA TYR A 271 -25.97 -12.33 20.06
C TYR A 271 -26.65 -13.58 20.62
N ARG A 272 -27.87 -13.41 21.13
CA ARG A 272 -28.69 -14.50 21.69
C ARG A 272 -30.17 -14.23 21.44
N ASN A 273 -30.91 -15.23 20.99
CA ASN A 273 -32.38 -15.17 20.82
C ASN A 273 -32.86 -13.94 20.03
N GLY A 274 -32.17 -13.57 18.95
CA GLY A 274 -32.54 -12.42 18.13
C GLY A 274 -32.07 -11.05 18.65
N VAL A 275 -31.50 -11.00 19.86
CA VAL A 275 -31.02 -9.76 20.48
C VAL A 275 -29.51 -9.67 20.36
N LEU A 276 -29.02 -8.59 19.76
CA LEU A 276 -27.60 -8.22 19.72
C LEU A 276 -27.33 -7.15 20.78
N ARG A 277 -26.30 -7.35 21.59
CA ARG A 277 -25.89 -6.39 22.62
C ARG A 277 -24.38 -6.17 22.59
N ALA A 278 -23.95 -4.91 22.58
CA ALA A 278 -22.56 -4.56 22.87
C ALA A 278 -22.28 -4.83 24.35
N ILE A 279 -21.26 -5.66 24.63
CA ILE A 279 -20.89 -6.06 26.00
C ILE A 279 -19.57 -5.46 26.45
N TYR A 280 -18.70 -5.07 25.51
CA TYR A 280 -17.37 -4.53 25.84
C TYR A 280 -16.87 -3.57 24.74
N SER A 281 -16.08 -2.57 25.13
CA SER A 281 -15.55 -1.53 24.24
C SER A 281 -14.13 -1.11 24.67
N THR A 282 -13.19 -1.10 23.72
CA THR A 282 -11.85 -0.52 23.88
C THR A 282 -11.79 0.94 23.41
N ALA A 283 -12.84 1.45 22.75
CA ALA A 283 -12.86 2.80 22.18
C ALA A 283 -12.81 3.93 23.23
N GLU A 284 -13.21 3.64 24.46
CA GLU A 284 -13.26 4.60 25.58
C GLU A 284 -11.96 4.61 26.39
N ARG A 285 -10.93 3.87 25.95
CA ARG A 285 -9.62 3.81 26.60
C ARG A 285 -8.73 4.98 26.18
N GLU A 286 -7.89 5.47 27.10
CA GLU A 286 -6.89 6.50 26.82
C GLU A 286 -5.91 6.09 25.69
N ASN A 287 -5.55 4.80 25.64
CA ASN A 287 -4.81 4.20 24.54
C ASN A 287 -5.76 3.33 23.72
N PHE A 288 -6.09 3.82 22.52
CA PHE A 288 -6.93 3.07 21.59
C PHE A 288 -6.22 1.80 21.12
N GLU A 289 -6.80 0.64 21.43
CA GLU A 289 -6.31 -0.66 20.98
C GLU A 289 -7.33 -1.41 20.15
N GLN A 290 -6.82 -2.03 19.07
CA GLN A 290 -7.62 -2.81 18.14
C GLN A 290 -7.75 -4.25 18.64
N ILE A 291 -8.95 -4.81 18.54
CA ILE A 291 -9.18 -6.23 18.80
C ILE A 291 -8.71 -7.03 17.58
N GLY A 292 -7.67 -7.82 17.80
CA GLY A 292 -6.92 -8.60 16.82
C GLY A 292 -7.36 -10.06 16.69
N CYS A 293 -7.95 -10.65 17.73
CA CYS A 293 -8.65 -11.94 17.71
C CYS A 293 -9.67 -12.03 18.86
N LEU A 294 -10.66 -12.92 18.73
CA LEU A 294 -11.64 -13.24 19.77
C LEU A 294 -11.78 -14.75 19.88
N THR A 295 -11.73 -15.26 21.10
CA THR A 295 -11.94 -16.67 21.42
C THR A 295 -12.75 -16.81 22.70
N VAL A 296 -13.73 -17.69 22.69
CA VAL A 296 -14.61 -17.95 23.83
C VAL A 296 -14.12 -19.21 24.55
N GLY A 297 -13.89 -19.07 25.85
CA GLY A 297 -13.58 -20.19 26.73
C GLY A 297 -14.69 -20.45 27.74
N GLN A 298 -14.51 -21.49 28.55
CA GLN A 298 -15.47 -21.86 29.61
C GLN A 298 -15.75 -20.71 30.59
N HIS A 299 -14.70 -20.00 31.01
CA HIS A 299 -14.76 -19.01 32.09
C HIS A 299 -14.87 -17.55 31.62
N GLY A 300 -14.80 -17.30 30.30
CA GLY A 300 -14.76 -15.93 29.76
C GLY A 300 -14.35 -15.89 28.30
N ILE A 301 -14.10 -14.68 27.80
CA ILE A 301 -13.73 -14.39 26.42
C ILE A 301 -12.32 -13.80 26.44
N ILE A 302 -11.44 -14.32 25.59
CA ILE A 302 -10.09 -13.80 25.38
C ILE A 302 -10.09 -12.92 24.13
N LEU A 303 -9.58 -11.71 24.30
CA LEU A 303 -9.43 -10.72 23.24
C LEU A 303 -7.93 -10.48 23.01
N GLY A 304 -7.42 -10.88 21.86
CA GLY A 304 -6.07 -10.51 21.45
C GLY A 304 -6.05 -9.04 21.02
N MET A 305 -5.01 -8.31 21.43
CA MET A 305 -4.82 -6.88 21.19
C MET A 305 -3.42 -6.60 20.63
N GLY A 306 -3.16 -5.36 20.22
CA GLY A 306 -1.85 -4.93 19.71
C GLY A 306 -0.76 -5.01 20.78
N SER A 307 -1.11 -4.72 22.03
CA SER A 307 -0.16 -4.75 23.15
C SER A 307 -0.25 -6.00 24.02
N GLY A 308 -1.07 -7.00 23.69
CA GLY A 308 -1.23 -8.21 24.51
C GLY A 308 -2.60 -8.84 24.38
N PHE A 309 -3.20 -9.25 25.50
CA PHE A 309 -4.58 -9.75 25.48
C PHE A 309 -5.35 -9.31 26.72
N SER A 310 -6.66 -9.22 26.57
CA SER A 310 -7.59 -9.02 27.68
C SER A 310 -8.46 -10.26 27.86
N SER A 311 -8.73 -10.61 29.11
CA SER A 311 -9.76 -11.57 29.48
C SER A 311 -10.96 -10.80 30.01
N ILE A 312 -12.14 -11.09 29.46
CA ILE A 312 -13.40 -10.51 29.90
C ILE A 312 -14.38 -11.61 30.28
N THR A 313 -15.34 -11.33 31.16
CA THR A 313 -16.45 -12.24 31.42
C THR A 313 -17.38 -12.33 30.20
N LYS A 314 -18.22 -13.37 30.17
CA LYS A 314 -19.27 -13.55 29.15
C LYS A 314 -20.30 -12.40 29.13
N ASP A 315 -20.43 -11.62 30.22
CA ASP A 315 -21.25 -10.41 30.31
C ASP A 315 -20.48 -9.10 30.02
N GLY A 316 -19.18 -9.17 29.72
CA GLY A 316 -18.39 -8.04 29.24
C GLY A 316 -17.60 -7.26 30.30
N ARG A 317 -17.46 -7.79 31.52
CA ARG A 317 -16.61 -7.18 32.56
C ARG A 317 -15.16 -7.56 32.33
N LEU A 318 -14.26 -6.61 32.39
CA LEU A 318 -12.82 -6.87 32.32
C LEU A 318 -12.39 -7.69 33.55
N LEU A 319 -11.89 -8.90 33.31
CA LEU A 319 -11.30 -9.74 34.35
C LEU A 319 -9.82 -9.43 34.52
N GLN A 320 -9.10 -9.39 33.41
CA GLN A 320 -7.66 -9.26 33.40
C GLN A 320 -7.19 -8.58 32.12
N GLU A 321 -6.16 -7.76 32.25
CA GLU A 321 -5.46 -7.16 31.12
C GLU A 321 -3.99 -7.51 31.23
N VAL A 322 -3.49 -8.21 30.22
CA VAL A 322 -2.11 -8.69 30.18
C VAL A 322 -1.42 -7.98 29.05
N ASN A 323 -0.72 -6.91 29.40
CA ASN A 323 0.19 -6.23 28.50
C ASN A 323 1.36 -7.15 28.14
N VAL A 324 2.03 -6.86 27.03
CA VAL A 324 3.20 -7.57 26.50
C VAL A 324 4.49 -7.07 27.16
N PRO A 325 4.74 -7.45 28.42
CA PRO A 325 6.08 -7.90 28.79
C PRO A 325 6.17 -9.43 28.76
N LEU A 326 5.32 -10.12 28.01
CA LEU A 326 5.24 -11.59 28.04
C LEU A 326 6.41 -12.29 27.32
N PHE A 327 7.25 -11.54 26.62
CA PHE A 327 8.30 -12.10 25.77
C PHE A 327 9.68 -11.73 26.29
N ASP A 328 9.99 -12.16 27.50
CA ASP A 328 11.36 -12.24 28.00
C ASP A 328 12.28 -12.78 26.89
N ASN A 329 13.45 -12.16 26.76
CA ASN A 329 14.37 -12.38 25.67
C ASN A 329 14.89 -13.82 25.70
N VAL A 330 14.16 -14.81 25.16
CA VAL A 330 14.51 -16.24 25.27
C VAL A 330 15.61 -16.64 24.28
N ASP A 331 16.58 -17.43 24.73
CA ASP A 331 17.68 -17.93 23.92
C ASP A 331 17.19 -18.92 22.84
N LYS A 332 18.11 -19.38 21.98
CA LYS A 332 17.79 -20.38 20.95
C LYS A 332 17.24 -21.71 21.51
N ARG A 333 17.24 -21.90 22.83
CA ARG A 333 16.74 -23.06 23.57
C ARG A 333 15.52 -22.71 24.45
N GLY A 334 14.95 -21.51 24.31
CA GLY A 334 13.78 -21.08 25.08
C GLY A 334 14.07 -20.64 26.52
N ARG A 335 15.32 -20.34 26.87
CA ARG A 335 15.70 -19.88 28.24
C ARG A 335 15.78 -18.36 28.31
N LEU A 336 15.21 -17.74 29.34
CA LEU A 336 15.15 -16.29 29.50
C LEU A 336 16.57 -15.70 29.59
N ILE A 337 16.92 -14.76 28.69
CA ILE A 337 18.25 -14.10 28.61
C ILE A 337 18.21 -12.70 29.24
N ASN A 338 17.06 -12.01 29.27
CA ASN A 338 16.98 -10.67 29.87
C ASN A 338 15.54 -10.22 30.13
N LYS A 339 15.25 -9.79 31.37
CA LYS A 339 13.93 -9.31 31.85
C LYS A 339 13.58 -7.87 31.44
N GLY A 340 14.40 -7.21 30.62
CA GLY A 340 14.32 -5.75 30.37
C GLY A 340 14.15 -5.31 28.92
N VAL A 341 14.00 -6.23 27.95
CA VAL A 341 13.86 -5.88 26.53
C VAL A 341 12.47 -6.28 26.04
N TYR A 342 11.58 -5.29 25.95
CA TYR A 342 10.22 -5.46 25.44
C TYR A 342 10.24 -5.68 23.92
N VAL A 343 9.53 -6.71 23.45
CA VAL A 343 9.24 -6.89 22.03
C VAL A 343 7.75 -6.68 21.84
N HIS A 344 7.36 -5.51 21.33
CA HIS A 344 5.99 -5.25 20.92
C HIS A 344 5.64 -6.16 19.74
N ALA A 345 4.59 -6.99 19.88
CA ALA A 345 4.10 -7.85 18.83
C ALA A 345 2.60 -8.10 19.01
N ASP A 346 1.82 -7.80 17.98
CA ASP A 346 0.37 -8.02 17.98
C ASP A 346 0.04 -9.49 18.24
N VAL A 347 -0.97 -9.73 19.08
CA VAL A 347 -1.57 -11.05 19.24
C VAL A 347 -2.47 -11.32 18.04
N ASN A 348 -2.14 -12.36 17.26
CA ASN A 348 -2.86 -12.74 16.05
C ASN A 348 -3.86 -13.88 16.28
N TYR A 349 -3.60 -14.72 17.28
CA TYR A 349 -4.45 -15.86 17.58
C TYR A 349 -4.33 -16.20 19.07
N ALA A 350 -5.45 -16.54 19.68
CA ALA A 350 -5.52 -17.07 21.03
C ALA A 350 -6.34 -18.36 21.03
N ASP A 351 -5.97 -19.32 21.86
CA ASP A 351 -6.73 -20.55 22.06
C ASP A 351 -6.81 -20.88 23.54
N VAL A 352 -8.02 -21.14 24.04
CA VAL A 352 -8.30 -21.33 25.47
C VAL A 352 -8.35 -22.81 25.78
N LEU A 353 -7.53 -23.24 26.74
CA LEU A 353 -7.44 -24.61 27.21
C LEU A 353 -7.67 -24.67 28.73
N GLY A 354 -8.94 -24.76 29.12
CA GLY A 354 -9.34 -24.73 30.53
C GLY A 354 -8.95 -23.40 31.18
N GLU A 355 -7.95 -23.43 32.05
CA GLU A 355 -7.44 -22.27 32.80
C GLU A 355 -6.18 -21.64 32.16
N LYS A 356 -5.74 -22.17 31.03
CA LYS A 356 -4.55 -21.70 30.29
C LYS A 356 -4.94 -21.18 28.92
N VAL A 357 -4.11 -20.29 28.39
CA VAL A 357 -4.31 -19.70 27.07
C VAL A 357 -3.02 -19.77 26.28
N TYR A 358 -3.09 -20.30 25.06
CA TYR A 358 -2.04 -20.13 24.08
C TYR A 358 -2.24 -18.79 23.38
N VAL A 359 -1.22 -17.95 23.41
CA VAL A 359 -1.22 -16.63 22.76
C VAL A 359 -0.13 -16.60 21.71
N SER A 360 -0.52 -16.34 20.47
CA SER A 360 0.35 -16.35 19.30
C SER A 360 0.55 -14.95 18.74
N THR A 361 1.79 -14.61 18.34
CA THR A 361 2.12 -13.25 17.91
C THR A 361 2.63 -13.11 16.48
N SER A 362 2.60 -11.85 16.00
CA SER A 362 3.16 -11.44 14.72
C SER A 362 4.68 -11.63 14.64
N ALA A 363 5.34 -11.81 15.78
CA ALA A 363 6.77 -12.07 15.92
C ALA A 363 7.13 -13.56 15.90
N GLY A 364 6.19 -14.46 15.60
CA GLY A 364 6.47 -15.90 15.50
C GLY A 364 6.74 -16.57 16.84
N ARG A 365 6.06 -16.08 17.89
CA ARG A 365 6.13 -16.60 19.25
C ARG A 365 4.77 -17.16 19.63
N VAL A 366 4.79 -18.24 20.40
CA VAL A 366 3.61 -18.78 21.08
C VAL A 366 3.93 -18.84 22.56
N ALA A 367 3.12 -18.21 23.40
CA ALA A 367 3.23 -18.27 24.85
C ALA A 367 2.07 -19.07 25.42
N LEU A 368 2.35 -19.97 26.36
CA LEU A 368 1.36 -20.61 27.22
C LEU A 368 1.28 -19.80 28.50
N TYR A 369 0.11 -19.20 28.72
CA TYR A 369 -0.16 -18.32 29.83
C TYR A 369 -1.20 -18.94 30.76
N ASN A 370 -1.00 -18.83 32.07
CA ASN A 370 -1.93 -19.33 33.07
C ASN A 370 -2.78 -18.18 33.61
N LEU A 371 -4.10 -18.26 33.40
CA LEU A 371 -5.04 -17.21 33.80
C LEU A 371 -5.19 -17.07 35.32
N GLN A 372 -4.94 -18.14 36.09
CA GLN A 372 -5.04 -18.09 37.55
C GLN A 372 -3.80 -17.49 38.20
N THR A 373 -2.61 -17.91 37.78
CA THR A 373 -1.35 -17.46 38.39
C THR A 373 -0.86 -16.13 37.83
N ASN A 374 -1.43 -15.66 36.71
CA ASN A 374 -1.01 -14.47 36.00
C ASN A 374 0.46 -14.55 35.51
N GLU A 375 0.91 -15.75 35.13
CA GLU A 375 2.29 -16.01 34.72
C GLU A 375 2.38 -16.72 33.37
N VAL A 376 3.48 -16.46 32.66
CA VAL A 376 3.87 -17.23 31.47
C VAL A 376 4.51 -18.53 31.94
N GLU A 377 3.82 -19.66 31.73
CA GLU A 377 4.39 -20.97 32.04
C GLU A 377 5.48 -21.34 31.03
N LYS A 378 5.28 -20.98 29.75
CA LYS A 378 6.20 -21.39 28.69
C LYS A 378 6.13 -20.53 27.45
N THR A 379 7.27 -20.34 26.79
CA THR A 379 7.35 -19.67 25.49
C THR A 379 8.01 -20.57 24.46
N TYR A 380 7.34 -20.71 23.31
CA TYR A 380 7.80 -21.42 22.14
C TYR A 380 8.27 -20.42 21.08
N LEU A 381 9.53 -20.51 20.68
CA LEU A 381 10.12 -19.66 19.66
C LEU A 381 10.21 -20.39 18.32
N MET A 382 9.61 -19.83 17.28
CA MET A 382 9.94 -20.20 15.91
C MET A 382 11.20 -19.45 15.46
N ASN A 383 12.36 -19.82 16.02
CA ASN A 383 13.62 -19.16 15.71
C ASN A 383 14.18 -19.65 14.37
N ARG A 384 13.64 -19.11 13.26
CA ARG A 384 14.13 -19.43 11.91
C ARG A 384 14.19 -18.19 11.02
N PRO A 385 15.16 -18.16 10.09
CA PRO A 385 15.30 -17.06 9.19
C PRO A 385 14.16 -17.17 8.15
N GLY A 386 13.19 -16.25 8.21
CA GLY A 386 12.07 -16.15 7.28
C GLY A 386 12.49 -16.08 5.80
N TYR A 387 11.52 -16.19 4.90
CA TYR A 387 11.77 -16.12 3.46
C TYR A 387 11.49 -14.72 2.91
N PHE A 388 12.12 -14.44 1.77
CA PHE A 388 11.84 -13.26 0.98
C PHE A 388 10.46 -13.40 0.33
N ASN A 389 9.46 -12.63 0.76
CA ASN A 389 8.14 -12.63 0.13
C ASN A 389 8.06 -11.45 -0.86
N ILE A 390 7.90 -11.74 -2.15
CA ILE A 390 7.70 -10.74 -3.19
C ILE A 390 6.20 -10.66 -3.48
N PHE A 391 5.57 -9.53 -3.15
CA PHE A 391 4.15 -9.27 -3.36
C PHE A 391 3.90 -8.57 -4.70
N TRP A 392 4.00 -9.31 -5.81
CA TRP A 392 3.62 -8.81 -7.16
C TRP A 392 2.19 -8.29 -7.24
N ARG A 393 1.35 -8.80 -6.34
CA ARG A 393 -0.05 -8.41 -6.22
C ARG A 393 -0.25 -6.91 -6.08
N ASN A 394 0.64 -6.18 -5.41
CA ASN A 394 0.48 -4.74 -5.20
C ASN A 394 0.32 -3.99 -6.54
N TYR A 395 1.02 -4.44 -7.58
CA TYR A 395 0.88 -3.88 -8.93
C TYR A 395 -0.43 -4.29 -9.60
N ILE A 396 -0.90 -5.52 -9.38
CA ILE A 396 -2.18 -5.97 -9.93
C ILE A 396 -3.34 -5.23 -9.27
N ASP A 397 -3.33 -5.16 -7.93
CA ASP A 397 -4.31 -4.42 -7.14
C ASP A 397 -4.34 -2.94 -7.54
N LEU A 398 -3.18 -2.35 -7.85
CA LEU A 398 -3.07 -0.97 -8.33
C LEU A 398 -3.81 -0.73 -9.66
N PHE A 399 -3.73 -1.64 -10.62
CA PHE A 399 -4.36 -1.46 -11.94
C PHE A 399 -5.77 -2.02 -12.04
N TYR A 400 -6.15 -2.94 -11.14
CA TYR A 400 -7.44 -3.63 -11.18
C TYR A 400 -8.45 -3.03 -10.20
N ASN A 401 -8.02 -2.69 -8.98
CA ASN A 401 -8.92 -2.20 -7.93
C ASN A 401 -9.05 -0.67 -7.96
N ILE A 402 -8.20 -0.04 -8.74
CA ILE A 402 -8.07 1.40 -8.88
C ILE A 402 -7.88 1.66 -10.36
N ASP A 403 -8.54 2.71 -10.85
CA ASP A 403 -8.36 3.19 -12.20
C ASP A 403 -7.00 3.89 -12.37
N PHE A 404 -5.91 3.29 -11.87
CA PHE A 404 -4.58 3.89 -11.98
C PHE A 404 -4.14 4.03 -13.44
N GLY A 405 -4.62 3.15 -14.33
CA GLY A 405 -4.45 3.31 -15.77
C GLY A 405 -5.08 4.60 -16.32
N LEU A 406 -6.24 5.03 -15.78
CA LEU A 406 -6.85 6.31 -16.10
C LEU A 406 -5.96 7.47 -15.66
N TYR A 407 -5.41 7.40 -14.45
CA TYR A 407 -4.51 8.44 -13.93
C TYR A 407 -3.25 8.58 -14.76
N VAL A 408 -2.66 7.44 -15.17
CA VAL A 408 -1.49 7.42 -16.08
C VAL A 408 -1.84 8.08 -17.41
N ARG A 409 -2.95 7.70 -18.03
CA ARG A 409 -3.42 8.29 -19.30
C ARG A 409 -3.63 9.80 -19.15
N ASN A 410 -4.36 10.23 -18.13
CA ASN A 410 -4.68 11.62 -17.89
C ASN A 410 -3.41 12.45 -17.66
N SER A 411 -2.46 11.95 -16.87
CA SER A 411 -1.15 12.59 -16.67
C SER A 411 -0.42 12.78 -17.99
N PHE A 412 -0.29 11.75 -18.83
CA PHE A 412 0.37 11.90 -20.13
C PHE A 412 -0.32 12.92 -21.04
N VAL A 413 -1.65 12.89 -21.10
CA VAL A 413 -2.43 13.84 -21.92
C VAL A 413 -2.26 15.27 -21.41
N ILE A 414 -2.45 15.50 -20.11
CA ILE A 414 -2.34 16.84 -19.51
C ILE A 414 -0.91 17.37 -19.64
N CYS A 415 0.11 16.57 -19.31
CA CYS A 415 1.51 16.99 -19.39
C CYS A 415 1.94 17.26 -20.83
N GLY A 416 1.56 16.39 -21.77
CA GLY A 416 1.88 16.54 -23.19
C GLY A 416 1.23 17.78 -23.81
N LEU A 417 -0.07 18.01 -23.56
CA LEU A 417 -0.77 19.20 -24.04
C LEU A 417 -0.22 20.49 -23.40
N THR A 418 0.07 20.45 -22.10
CA THR A 418 0.70 21.57 -21.39
C THR A 418 2.04 21.92 -22.03
N ALA A 419 2.92 20.93 -22.18
CA ALA A 419 4.22 21.11 -22.82
C ALA A 419 4.08 21.67 -24.23
N PHE A 420 3.16 21.14 -25.03
CA PHE A 420 2.93 21.60 -26.39
C PHE A 420 2.50 23.07 -26.46
N PHE A 421 1.42 23.46 -25.75
CA PHE A 421 0.89 24.83 -25.82
C PHE A 421 1.83 25.85 -25.17
N ALA A 422 2.37 25.52 -24.00
CA ALA A 422 3.30 26.41 -23.31
C ALA A 422 4.61 26.58 -24.11
N MET A 423 5.09 25.55 -24.81
CA MET A 423 6.28 25.67 -25.65
C MET A 423 6.08 26.59 -26.85
N ILE A 424 4.94 26.47 -27.53
CA ILE A 424 4.62 27.34 -28.68
C ILE A 424 4.63 28.80 -28.23
N LEU A 425 3.91 29.10 -27.14
CA LEU A 425 3.83 30.44 -26.59
C LEU A 425 5.21 30.92 -26.13
N ALA A 426 5.94 30.11 -25.36
CA ALA A 426 7.25 30.48 -24.84
C ALA A 426 8.26 30.75 -25.96
N THR A 427 8.27 29.94 -27.01
CA THR A 427 9.20 30.09 -28.14
C THR A 427 8.96 31.39 -28.90
N ILE A 428 7.70 31.69 -29.22
CA ILE A 428 7.32 32.91 -29.93
C ILE A 428 7.63 34.14 -29.06
N THR A 429 7.23 34.11 -27.78
CA THR A 429 7.47 35.22 -26.86
C THR A 429 8.96 35.45 -26.60
N ALA A 430 9.75 34.39 -26.39
CA ALA A 430 11.18 34.50 -26.16
C ALA A 430 11.91 35.09 -27.37
N TYR A 431 11.63 34.61 -28.59
CA TYR A 431 12.20 35.16 -29.81
C TYR A 431 11.85 36.65 -29.96
N ALA A 432 10.59 37.00 -29.69
CA ALA A 432 10.14 38.38 -29.81
C ALA A 432 10.84 39.33 -28.82
N LEU A 433 11.04 38.87 -27.57
CA LEU A 433 11.76 39.64 -26.54
C LEU A 433 13.25 39.82 -26.84
N VAL A 434 13.87 38.92 -27.60
CA VAL A 434 15.29 39.02 -27.99
C VAL A 434 15.48 39.89 -29.23
N ARG A 435 14.64 39.71 -30.27
CA ARG A 435 14.88 40.32 -31.59
C ARG A 435 14.12 41.62 -31.82
N PHE A 436 12.91 41.78 -31.30
CA PHE A 436 12.14 43.01 -31.53
C PHE A 436 12.42 44.06 -30.46
N ARG A 437 12.65 45.29 -30.91
CA ARG A 437 12.75 46.48 -30.05
C ARG A 437 11.39 47.16 -30.00
N PHE A 438 10.71 47.04 -28.86
CA PHE A 438 9.45 47.72 -28.59
C PHE A 438 9.50 48.39 -27.20
N PRO A 439 8.74 49.48 -26.99
CA PRO A 439 8.74 50.19 -25.71
C PRO A 439 8.28 49.24 -24.59
N GLY A 440 9.08 49.15 -23.51
CA GLY A 440 8.76 48.30 -22.35
C GLY A 440 9.32 46.88 -22.36
N ASN A 441 10.07 46.44 -23.38
CA ASN A 441 10.62 45.07 -23.47
C ASN A 441 11.39 44.63 -22.19
N ARG A 442 12.29 45.49 -21.67
CA ARG A 442 13.03 45.18 -20.42
C ARG A 442 12.10 45.03 -19.21
N PHE A 443 11.10 45.91 -19.09
CA PHE A 443 10.13 45.85 -18.01
C PHE A 443 9.29 44.56 -18.11
N LEU A 444 8.77 44.24 -19.29
CA LEU A 444 7.98 43.02 -19.53
C LEU A 444 8.79 41.75 -19.22
N SER A 445 10.05 41.70 -19.68
CA SER A 445 10.95 40.57 -19.40
C SER A 445 11.15 40.35 -17.89
N THR A 446 11.38 41.42 -17.13
CA THR A 446 11.56 41.32 -15.67
C THR A 446 10.25 41.04 -14.96
N ALA A 447 9.14 41.68 -15.36
CA ALA A 447 7.83 41.52 -14.76
C ALA A 447 7.31 40.07 -14.88
N VAL A 448 7.51 39.44 -16.03
CA VAL A 448 7.15 38.02 -16.26
C VAL A 448 7.85 37.12 -15.24
N LEU A 449 9.15 37.32 -15.00
CA LEU A 449 9.89 36.55 -13.99
C LEU A 449 9.47 36.88 -12.56
N SER A 450 9.16 38.14 -12.26
CA SER A 450 8.72 38.55 -10.92
C SER A 450 7.45 37.83 -10.48
N THR A 451 6.61 37.37 -11.42
CA THR A 451 5.43 36.54 -11.07
C THR A 451 5.80 35.23 -10.37
N GLN A 452 6.99 34.68 -10.63
CA GLN A 452 7.48 33.43 -10.03
C GLN A 452 7.93 33.59 -8.58
N MET A 453 8.02 34.83 -8.08
CA MET A 453 8.32 35.10 -6.67
C MET A 453 7.13 34.82 -5.76
N ILE A 454 5.92 34.73 -6.33
CA ILE A 454 4.70 34.40 -5.57
C ILE A 454 4.62 32.87 -5.41
N PRO A 455 4.48 32.36 -4.18
CA PRO A 455 4.28 30.92 -3.97
C PRO A 455 3.01 30.43 -4.68
N GLY A 456 3.14 29.45 -5.59
CA GLY A 456 2.01 28.97 -6.40
C GLY A 456 0.80 28.52 -5.57
N VAL A 457 1.02 27.96 -4.37
CA VAL A 457 -0.05 27.55 -3.45
C VAL A 457 -0.93 28.72 -3.01
N MET A 458 -0.39 29.94 -2.90
CA MET A 458 -1.18 31.13 -2.55
C MET A 458 -2.19 31.52 -3.64
N MET A 459 -1.92 31.13 -4.90
CA MET A 459 -2.80 31.38 -6.03
C MET A 459 -3.94 30.35 -6.13
N LEU A 460 -3.95 29.30 -5.31
CA LEU A 460 -4.94 28.22 -5.39
C LEU A 460 -6.39 28.73 -5.26
N ILE A 461 -6.68 29.53 -4.22
CA ILE A 461 -8.02 30.10 -3.99
C ILE A 461 -8.40 31.09 -5.11
N PRO A 462 -7.55 32.08 -5.47
CA PRO A 462 -7.82 32.97 -6.59
C PRO A 462 -8.11 32.24 -7.90
N VAL A 463 -7.31 31.22 -8.25
CA VAL A 463 -7.49 30.41 -9.46
C VAL A 463 -8.79 29.62 -9.41
N TYR A 464 -9.12 29.04 -8.27
CA TYR A 464 -10.38 28.32 -8.08
C TYR A 464 -11.60 29.23 -8.33
N ILE A 465 -11.59 30.43 -7.74
CA ILE A 465 -12.65 31.44 -7.95
C ILE A 465 -12.68 31.90 -9.41
N MET A 466 -11.51 32.11 -10.03
CA MET A 466 -11.41 32.48 -11.44
C MET A 466 -12.03 31.42 -12.34
N PHE A 467 -11.80 30.13 -12.08
CA PHE A 467 -12.37 29.03 -12.86
C PHE A 467 -13.89 28.97 -12.73
N ILE A 468 -14.43 29.22 -11.54
CA ILE A 468 -15.88 29.35 -11.32
C ILE A 468 -16.44 30.51 -12.15
N LYS A 469 -15.86 31.71 -12.03
CA LYS A 469 -16.33 32.90 -12.75
C LYS A 469 -16.26 32.75 -14.27
N ILE A 470 -15.18 32.15 -14.79
CA ILE A 470 -15.06 31.87 -16.24
C ILE A 470 -16.14 30.88 -16.67
N THR A 471 -16.40 29.84 -15.88
CA THR A 471 -17.45 28.86 -16.16
C THR A 471 -18.82 29.51 -16.16
N GLU A 472 -19.12 30.37 -15.17
CA GLU A 472 -20.38 31.12 -15.09
C GLU A 472 -20.58 32.08 -16.26
N PHE A 473 -19.52 32.77 -16.70
CA PHE A 473 -19.59 33.75 -17.78
C PHE A 473 -19.65 33.13 -19.18
N THR A 474 -18.90 32.05 -19.42
CA THR A 474 -18.76 31.44 -20.76
C THR A 474 -19.63 30.20 -20.96
N GLY A 475 -20.11 29.58 -19.87
CA GLY A 475 -20.76 28.27 -19.89
C GLY A 475 -19.79 27.08 -20.09
N ILE A 476 -18.48 27.32 -20.22
CA ILE A 476 -17.48 26.27 -20.46
C ILE A 476 -16.89 25.80 -19.12
N PRO A 477 -17.01 24.51 -18.75
CA PRO A 477 -16.50 24.02 -17.48
C PRO A 477 -14.96 24.01 -17.43
N MET A 478 -14.41 24.82 -16.53
CA MET A 478 -12.95 24.89 -16.30
C MET A 478 -12.49 23.91 -15.20
N LYS A 479 -13.32 23.69 -14.18
CA LYS A 479 -13.04 22.72 -13.12
C LYS A 479 -13.45 21.32 -13.57
N GLY A 480 -12.65 20.32 -13.20
CA GLY A 480 -12.90 18.91 -13.50
C GLY A 480 -12.66 18.54 -14.96
N THR A 481 -11.97 19.39 -15.73
CA THR A 481 -11.68 19.17 -17.15
C THR A 481 -10.17 19.19 -17.42
N VAL A 482 -9.75 18.41 -18.43
CA VAL A 482 -8.36 18.37 -18.91
C VAL A 482 -7.93 19.76 -19.41
N ALA A 483 -8.81 20.49 -20.09
CA ALA A 483 -8.53 21.81 -20.62
C ALA A 483 -8.21 22.84 -19.53
N GLY A 484 -8.95 22.81 -18.41
CA GLY A 484 -8.67 23.70 -17.27
C GLY A 484 -7.29 23.46 -16.67
N LEU A 485 -6.89 22.19 -16.51
CA LEU A 485 -5.55 21.84 -16.01
C LEU A 485 -4.44 22.25 -16.97
N VAL A 486 -4.61 21.97 -18.27
CA VAL A 486 -3.65 22.40 -19.30
C VAL A 486 -3.50 23.92 -19.31
N PHE A 487 -4.60 24.66 -19.20
CA PHE A 487 -4.59 26.12 -19.16
C PHE A 487 -3.79 26.65 -17.97
N ILE A 488 -4.08 26.15 -16.76
CA ILE A 488 -3.40 26.66 -15.56
C ILE A 488 -1.93 26.23 -15.51
N TYR A 489 -1.61 24.98 -15.87
CA TYR A 489 -0.22 24.53 -15.92
C TYR A 489 0.58 25.31 -16.96
N ALA A 490 0.02 25.54 -18.15
CA ALA A 490 0.70 26.33 -19.17
C ALA A 490 0.98 27.74 -18.65
N ALA A 491 0.00 28.40 -18.02
CA ALA A 491 0.17 29.74 -17.47
C ALA A 491 1.28 29.82 -16.40
N PHE A 492 1.37 28.83 -15.51
CA PHE A 492 2.37 28.81 -14.44
C PHE A 492 3.79 28.52 -14.94
N PHE A 493 3.93 27.62 -15.91
CA PHE A 493 5.24 27.19 -16.41
C PHE A 493 5.78 28.07 -17.55
N LEU A 494 4.93 28.92 -18.16
CA LEU A 494 5.31 29.82 -19.24
C LEU A 494 6.44 30.82 -18.87
N PRO A 495 6.43 31.51 -17.72
CA PRO A 495 7.41 32.56 -17.41
C PRO A 495 8.85 32.07 -17.38
N PHE A 496 9.10 30.94 -16.71
CA PHE A 496 10.43 30.35 -16.65
C PHE A 496 10.86 29.78 -18.00
N SER A 497 9.91 29.21 -18.75
CA SER A 497 10.15 28.69 -20.10
C SER A 497 10.58 29.79 -21.08
N ILE A 498 9.92 30.95 -21.03
CA ILE A 498 10.32 32.14 -21.80
C ILE A 498 11.75 32.53 -21.47
N TRP A 499 12.12 32.50 -20.19
CA TRP A 499 13.46 32.89 -19.74
C TRP A 499 14.56 31.95 -20.23
N ILE A 500 14.34 30.64 -20.16
CA ILE A 500 15.29 29.65 -20.71
C ILE A 500 15.48 29.89 -22.21
N LEU A 501 14.39 29.93 -22.98
CA LEU A 501 14.44 30.08 -24.43
C LEU A 501 15.03 31.42 -24.85
N ARG A 502 14.80 32.49 -24.07
CA ARG A 502 15.43 33.79 -24.28
C ARG A 502 16.95 33.70 -24.21
N GLY A 503 17.49 32.89 -23.31
CA GLY A 503 18.94 32.62 -23.23
C GLY A 503 19.48 31.97 -24.52
N PHE A 504 18.79 30.97 -25.04
CA PHE A 504 19.17 30.28 -26.28
C PHE A 504 19.04 31.17 -27.52
N PHE A 505 17.94 31.92 -27.66
CA PHE A 505 17.81 32.85 -28.79
C PHE A 505 18.83 33.98 -28.73
N ALA A 506 19.21 34.44 -27.53
CA ALA A 506 20.23 35.47 -27.35
C ALA A 506 21.64 34.99 -27.71
N SER A 507 21.93 33.69 -27.62
CA SER A 507 23.24 33.13 -27.99
C SER A 507 23.43 32.97 -29.49
N ILE A 508 22.38 33.07 -30.30
CA ILE A 508 22.48 33.02 -31.76
C ILE A 508 23.08 34.35 -32.26
N PRO A 509 24.23 34.33 -32.97
CA PRO A 509 24.88 35.54 -33.49
C PRO A 509 23.95 36.32 -34.41
N LEU A 510 23.83 37.64 -34.17
CA LEU A 510 22.95 38.51 -34.95
C LEU A 510 23.35 38.56 -36.45
N ALA A 511 24.65 38.40 -36.73
CA ALA A 511 25.19 38.41 -38.09
C ALA A 511 24.55 37.34 -39.01
N LEU A 512 24.11 36.20 -38.47
CA LEU A 512 23.43 35.16 -39.25
C LEU A 512 22.05 35.63 -39.74
N GLU A 513 21.33 36.38 -38.90
CA GLU A 513 20.01 36.90 -39.22
C GLU A 513 20.11 38.13 -40.15
N GLU A 514 21.15 38.96 -39.98
CA GLU A 514 21.47 40.07 -40.87
C GLU A 514 21.83 39.57 -42.28
N ALA A 515 22.64 38.52 -42.38
CA ALA A 515 22.96 37.88 -43.66
C ALA A 515 21.70 37.34 -44.37
N ALA A 516 20.82 36.66 -43.63
CA ALA A 516 19.56 36.16 -44.18
C ALA A 516 18.61 37.30 -44.60
N THR A 517 18.66 38.44 -43.91
CA THR A 517 17.90 39.64 -44.30
C THR A 517 18.42 40.22 -45.61
N LEU A 518 19.73 40.23 -45.83
CA LEU A 518 20.35 40.61 -47.11
C LEU A 518 19.97 39.65 -48.25
N ASP A 519 19.78 38.35 -47.95
CA ASP A 519 19.26 37.33 -48.87
C ASP A 519 17.74 37.46 -49.14
N GLY A 520 17.07 38.47 -48.58
CA GLY A 520 15.65 38.74 -48.81
C GLY A 520 14.68 37.91 -47.95
N CYS A 521 15.16 37.24 -46.89
CA CYS A 521 14.28 36.50 -45.99
C CYS A 521 13.39 37.43 -45.16
N THR A 522 12.11 37.09 -45.00
CA THR A 522 11.20 37.79 -44.08
C THR A 522 11.51 37.45 -42.61
N PRO A 523 11.11 38.27 -41.62
CA PRO A 523 11.35 37.98 -40.20
C PRO A 523 10.81 36.61 -39.74
N PHE A 524 9.68 36.18 -40.30
CA PHE A 524 9.13 34.84 -40.01
C PHE A 524 9.96 33.73 -40.67
N GLN A 525 10.49 33.94 -41.88
CA GLN A 525 11.40 33.00 -42.52
C GLN A 525 12.71 32.87 -41.76
N ILE A 526 13.27 33.99 -41.26
CA ILE A 526 14.47 33.99 -40.41
C ILE A 526 14.19 33.21 -39.12
N PHE A 527 13.05 33.47 -38.46
CA PHE A 527 12.63 32.72 -37.29
C PHE A 527 12.55 31.22 -37.57
N TYR A 528 11.79 30.81 -38.57
CA TYR A 528 11.48 29.40 -38.83
C TYR A 528 12.66 28.62 -39.42
N LYS A 529 13.46 29.24 -40.30
CA LYS A 529 14.56 28.56 -41.02
C LYS A 529 15.90 28.63 -40.29
N ILE A 530 16.13 29.64 -39.45
CA ILE A 530 17.44 29.89 -38.82
C ILE A 530 17.33 29.83 -37.30
N ALA A 531 16.53 30.71 -36.69
CA ALA A 531 16.51 30.82 -35.24
C ALA A 531 15.93 29.56 -34.56
N LEU A 532 14.85 29.00 -35.11
CA LEU A 532 14.17 27.84 -34.54
C LEU A 532 15.04 26.56 -34.58
N PRO A 533 15.66 26.16 -35.71
CA PRO A 533 16.56 25.00 -35.75
C PRO A 533 17.78 25.13 -34.84
N LEU A 534 18.40 26.32 -34.79
CA LEU A 534 19.58 26.56 -33.95
C LEU A 534 19.23 26.54 -32.45
N SER A 535 18.01 26.93 -32.08
CA SER A 535 17.50 26.86 -30.70
C SER A 535 16.93 25.50 -30.32
N MET A 536 16.92 24.48 -31.19
CA MET A 536 16.31 23.18 -30.91
C MET A 536 16.80 22.50 -29.62
N PRO A 537 18.10 22.53 -29.26
CA PRO A 537 18.55 21.99 -27.97
C PRO A 537 17.86 22.66 -26.78
N GLY A 538 17.67 23.98 -26.84
CA GLY A 538 16.96 24.77 -25.82
C GLY A 538 15.46 24.51 -25.79
N ILE A 539 14.83 24.36 -26.96
CA ILE A 539 13.40 24.01 -27.10
C ILE A 539 13.12 22.63 -26.49
N VAL A 540 13.95 21.64 -26.81
CA VAL A 540 13.83 20.29 -26.23
C VAL A 540 14.03 20.33 -24.72
N ALA A 541 15.08 21.00 -24.23
CA ALA A 541 15.34 21.11 -22.78
C ALA A 541 14.18 21.80 -22.03
N THR A 542 13.59 22.85 -22.64
CA THR A 542 12.47 23.57 -22.03
C THR A 542 11.19 22.74 -22.09
N GLY A 543 10.95 21.98 -23.16
CA GLY A 543 9.80 21.07 -23.26
C GLY A 543 9.83 19.98 -22.21
N ILE A 544 11.02 19.42 -21.94
CA ILE A 544 11.24 18.46 -20.85
C ILE A 544 10.93 19.12 -19.51
N TYR A 545 11.45 20.32 -19.27
CA TYR A 545 11.16 21.07 -18.05
C TYR A 545 9.65 21.22 -17.83
N ILE A 546 8.90 21.70 -18.83
CA ILE A 546 7.45 21.88 -18.69
C ILE A 546 6.74 20.55 -18.44
N PHE A 547 7.12 19.49 -19.17
CA PHE A 547 6.54 18.17 -18.98
C PHE A 547 6.76 17.66 -17.55
N LEU A 548 8.00 17.73 -17.04
CA LEU A 548 8.33 17.27 -15.69
C LEU A 548 7.62 18.08 -14.62
N GLN A 549 7.56 19.40 -14.77
CA GLN A 549 6.84 20.25 -13.82
C GLN A 549 5.33 19.94 -13.80
N ALA A 550 4.73 19.66 -14.95
CA ALA A 550 3.33 19.23 -15.03
C ALA A 550 3.12 17.80 -14.48
N TRP A 551 4.10 16.92 -14.64
CA TRP A 551 4.05 15.52 -14.20
C TRP A 551 4.02 15.40 -12.67
N ASP A 552 4.79 16.26 -11.99
CA ASP A 552 4.93 16.27 -10.53
C ASP A 552 3.89 17.15 -9.81
N GLU A 553 3.07 17.91 -10.53
CA GLU A 553 2.16 18.88 -9.94
C GLU A 553 0.96 18.19 -9.25
N LEU A 554 0.88 18.36 -7.93
CA LEU A 554 -0.18 17.81 -7.10
C LEU A 554 -1.23 18.84 -6.66
N VAL A 555 -0.83 20.07 -6.37
CA VAL A 555 -1.65 21.02 -5.60
C VAL A 555 -2.87 21.48 -6.40
N PHE A 556 -2.66 21.92 -7.63
CA PHE A 556 -3.76 22.32 -8.50
C PHE A 556 -4.55 21.11 -8.98
N ALA A 557 -3.88 19.99 -9.33
CA ALA A 557 -4.57 18.77 -9.70
C ALA A 557 -5.54 18.29 -8.60
N TRP A 558 -5.10 18.27 -7.34
CA TRP A 558 -5.90 17.79 -6.21
C TRP A 558 -7.21 18.57 -6.04
N VAL A 559 -7.19 19.88 -6.29
CA VAL A 559 -8.36 20.75 -6.07
C VAL A 559 -9.23 20.91 -7.32
N LEU A 560 -8.62 20.88 -8.50
CA LEU A 560 -9.29 21.19 -9.77
C LEU A 560 -9.75 19.95 -10.54
N THR A 561 -9.22 18.76 -10.26
CA THR A 561 -9.65 17.52 -10.94
C THR A 561 -11.00 17.01 -10.42
N SER A 562 -11.62 16.17 -11.24
CA SER A 562 -12.77 15.32 -10.93
C SER A 562 -12.33 13.85 -11.03
N ALA A 563 -13.17 12.90 -10.59
CA ALA A 563 -12.83 11.46 -10.64
C ALA A 563 -12.34 10.97 -12.02
N SER A 564 -12.86 11.55 -13.11
CA SER A 564 -12.46 11.19 -14.49
C SER A 564 -11.18 11.87 -14.99
N THR A 565 -10.71 12.92 -14.31
CA THR A 565 -9.57 13.75 -14.74
C THR A 565 -8.39 13.75 -13.77
N MET A 566 -8.44 12.95 -12.71
CA MET A 566 -7.34 12.79 -11.76
C MET A 566 -6.03 12.39 -12.45
N THR A 567 -4.93 12.95 -11.96
CA THR A 567 -3.55 12.68 -12.39
C THR A 567 -2.88 11.67 -11.45
N ILE A 568 -1.72 11.15 -11.85
CA ILE A 568 -0.92 10.22 -11.03
C ILE A 568 -0.66 10.77 -9.62
N PRO A 569 -0.17 12.02 -9.41
CA PRO A 569 0.07 12.52 -8.05
C PRO A 569 -1.19 12.49 -7.18
N VAL A 570 -2.35 12.84 -7.75
CA VAL A 570 -3.65 12.76 -7.07
C VAL A 570 -3.99 11.32 -6.71
N GLY A 571 -3.83 10.39 -7.65
CA GLY A 571 -4.06 8.96 -7.42
C GLY A 571 -3.16 8.39 -6.32
N ILE A 572 -1.88 8.76 -6.28
CA ILE A 572 -0.94 8.35 -5.23
C ILE A 572 -1.38 8.89 -3.86
N ARG A 573 -1.86 10.15 -3.81
CA ARG A 573 -2.30 10.79 -2.57
C ARG A 573 -3.46 10.06 -1.90
N LEU A 574 -4.33 9.41 -2.68
CA LEU A 574 -5.50 8.66 -2.18
C LEU A 574 -5.13 7.46 -1.30
N PHE A 575 -3.88 6.98 -1.36
CA PHE A 575 -3.40 5.87 -0.51
C PHE A 575 -3.09 6.26 0.93
N VAL A 576 -3.09 7.56 1.24
CA VAL A 576 -2.80 8.09 2.57
C VAL A 576 -4.06 8.78 3.09
N GLY A 577 -4.85 8.07 3.89
CA GLY A 577 -6.16 8.49 4.38
C GLY A 577 -6.28 8.41 5.91
N ASN A 578 -7.40 8.91 6.44
CA ASN A 578 -7.61 9.02 7.90
C ASN A 578 -7.86 7.68 8.61
N PHE A 579 -8.31 6.64 7.88
CA PHE A 579 -8.73 5.36 8.47
C PHE A 579 -7.71 4.24 8.25
N GLN A 580 -7.18 4.09 7.03
CA GLN A 580 -6.09 3.15 6.72
C GLN A 580 -5.18 3.70 5.63
N ASN A 581 -3.87 3.58 5.86
CA ASN A 581 -2.85 3.89 4.87
C ASN A 581 -2.44 2.60 4.14
N ARG A 582 -2.43 2.64 2.81
CA ARG A 582 -1.99 1.55 1.94
C ARG A 582 -0.62 1.88 1.36
N TYR A 583 0.41 1.82 2.20
CA TYR A 583 1.80 2.10 1.82
C TYR A 583 2.33 1.14 0.76
N ASP A 584 1.84 -0.10 0.76
CA ASP A 584 2.11 -1.09 -0.28
C ASP A 584 1.71 -0.59 -1.68
N LEU A 585 0.48 -0.08 -1.82
CA LEU A 585 -0.02 0.48 -3.07
C LEU A 585 0.62 1.83 -3.39
N LEU A 586 0.90 2.66 -2.38
CA LEU A 586 1.62 3.92 -2.56
C LEU A 586 3.00 3.71 -3.17
N MET A 587 3.76 2.72 -2.67
CA MET A 587 5.10 2.41 -3.18
C MET A 587 5.03 1.82 -4.59
N ALA A 588 4.05 0.96 -4.88
CA ALA A 588 3.81 0.44 -6.22
C ALA A 588 3.44 1.55 -7.21
N ALA A 589 2.51 2.43 -6.86
CA ALA A 589 2.08 3.56 -7.66
C ALA A 589 3.22 4.55 -7.94
N SER A 590 3.98 4.91 -6.91
CA SER A 590 5.15 5.79 -7.05
C SER A 590 6.25 5.16 -7.90
N THR A 591 6.41 3.83 -7.85
CA THR A 591 7.32 3.10 -8.74
C THR A 591 6.90 3.22 -10.20
N VAL A 592 5.63 2.98 -10.49
CA VAL A 592 5.09 3.15 -11.86
C VAL A 592 5.24 4.59 -12.33
N ALA A 593 4.96 5.58 -11.47
CA ALA A 593 5.09 7.00 -11.77
C ALA A 593 6.52 7.43 -12.14
N THR A 594 7.52 6.75 -11.59
CA THR A 594 8.95 7.04 -11.82
C THR A 594 9.44 6.48 -13.16
N VAL A 595 8.82 5.43 -13.69
CA VAL A 595 9.26 4.76 -14.94
C VAL A 595 9.30 5.72 -16.15
N PRO A 596 8.25 6.50 -16.45
CA PRO A 596 8.27 7.46 -17.56
C PRO A 596 9.38 8.50 -17.44
N VAL A 597 9.64 9.00 -16.22
CA VAL A 597 10.69 9.98 -15.93
C VAL A 597 12.07 9.38 -16.20
N MET A 598 12.31 8.14 -15.77
CA MET A 598 13.57 7.43 -16.06
C MET A 598 13.77 7.21 -17.57
N ILE A 599 12.72 6.81 -18.29
CA ILE A 599 12.79 6.61 -19.74
C ILE A 599 13.14 7.93 -20.45
N MET A 600 12.43 9.02 -20.13
CA MET A 600 12.74 10.34 -20.69
C MET A 600 14.17 10.77 -20.38
N PHE A 601 14.65 10.59 -19.14
CA PHE A 601 16.01 10.92 -18.77
C PHE A 601 17.05 10.15 -19.61
N VAL A 602 16.89 8.83 -19.77
CA VAL A 602 17.81 7.98 -20.54
C VAL A 602 17.85 8.39 -22.01
N LEU A 603 16.69 8.73 -22.59
CA LEU A 603 16.59 9.16 -23.99
C LEU A 603 17.18 10.57 -24.22
N LEU A 604 17.14 11.44 -23.21
CA LEU A 604 17.39 12.88 -23.37
C LEU A 604 18.69 13.36 -22.71
N GLN A 605 19.41 12.49 -22.00
CA GLN A 605 20.67 12.83 -21.32
C GLN A 605 21.70 13.50 -22.25
N LYS A 606 21.77 13.11 -23.53
CA LYS A 606 22.75 13.69 -24.48
C LYS A 606 22.41 15.13 -24.84
N GLN A 607 21.13 15.43 -25.02
CA GLN A 607 20.61 16.74 -25.40
C GLN A 607 20.71 17.72 -24.22
N ILE A 608 20.37 17.27 -23.01
CA ILE A 608 20.48 18.07 -21.78
C ILE A 608 21.95 18.48 -21.54
N VAL A 609 22.90 17.54 -21.68
CA VAL A 609 24.33 17.83 -21.50
C VAL A 609 24.82 18.86 -22.54
N SER A 610 24.43 18.70 -23.81
CA SER A 610 24.83 19.65 -24.86
C SER A 610 24.29 21.07 -24.62
N GLY A 611 23.01 21.20 -24.23
CA GLY A 611 22.35 22.50 -24.04
C GLY A 611 22.86 23.28 -22.82
N LEU A 612 23.26 22.58 -21.74
CA LEU A 612 23.87 23.20 -20.56
C LEU A 612 25.29 23.71 -20.85
N THR A 613 26.03 23.03 -21.73
CA THR A 613 27.41 23.43 -22.07
C THR A 613 27.48 24.59 -23.06
N SER A 614 26.51 24.73 -23.97
CA SER A 614 26.51 25.79 -25.00
C SER A 614 26.25 27.19 -24.46
N GLY A 615 25.57 27.33 -23.31
CA GLY A 615 25.33 28.63 -22.66
C GLY A 615 26.45 29.10 -21.71
N ALA A 616 27.41 28.23 -21.39
CA ALA A 616 28.47 28.50 -20.41
C ALA A 616 29.79 28.98 -21.05
N VAL A 617 29.94 28.86 -22.37
CA VAL A 617 31.12 29.35 -23.10
C VAL A 617 30.85 30.77 -23.57
N LYS A 618 31.49 31.72 -22.90
CA LYS A 618 31.64 33.11 -23.34
C LYS A 618 32.81 33.12 -24.33
N ASP A 619 32.54 33.40 -25.59
CA ASP A 619 33.54 33.98 -26.51
C ASP A 619 33.24 35.47 -26.71
#